data_AF-A0A7W3XSZ7-F1
#
_entry.id   AF-A0A7W3XSZ7-F1
#
_cell.length_a   1.000
_cell.length_b   1.000
_cell.length_c   1.000
_cell.angle_alpha   90.00
_cell.angle_beta   90.00
_cell.angle_gamma   90.00
#
_symmetry.space_group_name_H-M   'P 1'
#
loop_
_entity.id
_entity.type
_entity.pdbx_description
1 polymer ?
#
loop_
_entity_poly.entity_id
_entity_poly.type
_entity_poly.pdbx_seq_one_letter_code
_entity_poly.pdbx_strand_id
1 'polypeptide(L)'
;MIEVKSLLTMEISKPILSTYNPAVRTYNILTEFMHDNCVPNQIGKNLCMWIDQDGILGEIDCVYPRVTYSEKCPITSIKHRVRGIPKLKVVSLDAEIFVQHYLSGFITWIAENKEITHEITMGSIKFFTSEKELVGILSENTQAISN
;
A
#
# COMPACT_ATOMS: atom_id res chain seq x y z
N MET A 1 -11.51 4.26 3.99
CA MET A 1 -11.67 4.15 2.53
C MET A 1 -10.71 5.10 1.82
N ILE A 2 -9.91 4.55 0.90
CA ILE A 2 -8.97 5.29 0.04
C ILE A 2 -9.36 5.01 -1.41
N GLU A 3 -9.39 6.04 -2.24
CA GLU A 3 -9.74 5.92 -3.65
C GLU A 3 -8.55 6.25 -4.56
N VAL A 4 -8.41 5.51 -5.65
CA VAL A 4 -7.53 5.87 -6.77
C VAL A 4 -8.31 6.78 -7.72
N LYS A 5 -7.86 8.04 -7.86
CA LYS A 5 -8.52 9.06 -8.68
C LYS A 5 -8.08 9.05 -10.13
N SER A 6 -6.78 8.87 -10.34
CA SER A 6 -6.15 8.88 -11.67
C SER A 6 -4.78 8.22 -11.57
N LEU A 7 -4.15 8.02 -12.73
CA LEU A 7 -2.81 7.46 -12.85
C LEU A 7 -1.90 8.46 -13.56
N LEU A 8 -0.68 8.62 -13.07
CA LEU A 8 0.40 9.23 -13.84
C LEU A 8 1.14 8.13 -14.61
N THR A 9 1.22 8.28 -15.92
CA THR A 9 1.88 7.33 -16.82
C THR A 9 3.37 7.62 -16.93
N MET A 10 4.06 7.63 -15.80
CA MET A 10 5.51 7.78 -15.73
C MET A 10 6.12 6.67 -14.89
N GLU A 11 7.42 6.44 -15.11
CA GLU A 11 8.21 5.49 -14.34
C GLU A 11 8.90 6.21 -13.19
N ILE A 12 9.12 5.46 -12.10
CA ILE A 12 9.90 5.93 -10.98
C ILE A 12 11.40 5.84 -11.29
N SER A 13 12.20 6.76 -10.76
CA SER A 13 13.63 6.83 -11.04
C SER A 13 14.51 6.13 -10.00
N LYS A 14 13.99 5.97 -8.78
CA LYS A 14 14.67 5.30 -7.66
C LYS A 14 13.89 4.06 -7.21
N PRO A 15 14.58 3.05 -6.65
CA PRO A 15 13.93 1.88 -6.08
C PRO A 15 13.05 2.27 -4.88
N ILE A 16 11.92 1.59 -4.72
CA ILE A 16 11.10 1.68 -3.52
C ILE A 16 11.76 0.82 -2.44
N LEU A 17 11.94 1.40 -1.25
CA LEU A 17 12.52 0.71 -0.11
C LEU A 17 11.40 0.16 0.76
N SER A 18 11.41 -1.15 0.95
CA SER A 18 10.43 -1.82 1.80
C SER A 18 11.13 -2.59 2.90
N THR A 19 10.74 -2.31 4.15
CA THR A 19 11.39 -2.92 5.32
C THR A 19 10.37 -3.52 6.26
N TYR A 20 10.79 -4.55 6.98
CA TYR A 20 10.00 -5.18 8.04
C TYR A 20 10.88 -5.35 9.28
N ASN A 21 10.44 -4.80 10.41
CA ASN A 21 11.06 -5.03 11.70
C ASN A 21 10.20 -6.00 12.52
N PRO A 22 10.63 -7.27 12.70
CA PRO A 22 9.85 -8.27 13.45
C PRO A 22 9.76 -7.98 14.95
N ALA A 23 10.73 -7.27 15.53
CA ALA A 23 10.76 -6.99 16.97
C ALA A 23 9.64 -6.03 17.38
N VAL A 24 9.34 -5.05 16.52
CA VAL A 24 8.28 -4.05 16.75
C VAL A 24 7.07 -4.21 15.80
N ARG A 25 7.07 -5.27 14.98
CA ARG A 25 6.02 -5.57 13.98
C ARG A 25 5.67 -4.35 13.13
N THR A 26 6.71 -3.72 12.59
CA THR A 26 6.59 -2.52 11.74
C THR A 26 6.90 -2.87 10.30
N TYR A 27 6.06 -2.43 9.38
CA TYR A 27 6.13 -2.69 7.94
C TYR A 27 6.12 -1.36 7.21
N ASN A 28 7.24 -1.02 6.58
CA ASN A 28 7.43 0.30 5.98
C ASN A 28 7.63 0.18 4.48
N ILE A 29 7.12 1.16 3.75
CA ILE A 29 7.35 1.36 2.31
C ILE A 29 7.70 2.82 2.11
N LEU A 30 8.88 3.11 1.57
CA LEU A 30 9.35 4.46 1.27
C LEU A 30 9.56 4.59 -0.25
N THR A 31 8.88 5.56 -0.85
CA THR A 31 9.00 5.89 -2.27
C THR A 31 9.94 7.08 -2.47
N GLU A 32 10.30 7.36 -3.71
CA GLU A 32 11.10 8.56 -4.05
C GLU A 32 10.34 9.88 -3.91
N PHE A 33 9.02 9.81 -3.71
CA PHE A 33 8.14 10.97 -3.63
C PHE A 33 7.99 11.49 -2.19
N MET A 34 8.62 10.85 -1.20
CA MET A 34 8.61 11.37 0.17
C MET A 34 9.39 12.69 0.25
N HIS A 35 8.72 13.72 0.76
CA HIS A 35 9.26 15.07 0.93
C HIS A 35 8.46 15.84 2.01
N ASP A 36 8.92 17.03 2.39
CA ASP A 36 8.33 17.83 3.47
C ASP A 36 6.85 18.23 3.27
N ASN A 37 6.36 18.25 2.03
CA ASN A 37 4.95 18.55 1.74
C ASN A 37 4.03 17.32 1.80
N CYS A 38 4.55 16.13 2.11
CA CYS A 38 3.70 14.99 2.37
C CYS A 38 3.01 15.17 3.72
N VAL A 39 1.71 14.90 3.77
CA VAL A 39 0.89 15.04 4.98
C VAL A 39 0.55 13.65 5.49
N PRO A 40 0.63 13.39 6.81
CA PRO A 40 0.32 12.08 7.35
C PRO A 40 -1.19 11.86 7.37
N ASN A 41 -1.62 10.70 6.86
CA ASN A 41 -3.00 10.25 6.88
C ASN A 41 -3.07 8.97 7.72
N GLN A 42 -3.57 9.09 8.95
CA GLN A 42 -3.74 7.96 9.85
C GLN A 42 -4.96 7.13 9.45
N ILE A 43 -4.73 5.95 8.89
CA ILE A 43 -5.73 4.98 8.47
C ILE A 43 -5.85 3.89 9.53
N GLY A 44 -7.02 3.81 10.15
CA GLY A 44 -7.26 2.96 11.31
C GLY A 44 -6.28 3.29 12.44
N LYS A 45 -5.90 2.27 13.19
CA LYS A 45 -4.97 2.41 14.33
C LYS A 45 -3.52 2.15 14.00
N ASN A 46 -3.24 1.53 12.85
CA ASN A 46 -1.96 0.87 12.60
C ASN A 46 -1.24 1.42 11.37
N LEU A 47 -1.93 2.08 10.44
CA LEU A 47 -1.35 2.48 9.17
C LEU A 47 -1.32 4.01 9.07
N CYS A 48 -0.15 4.59 8.85
CA CYS A 48 0.00 5.98 8.46
C CYS A 48 0.49 6.04 7.01
N MET A 49 -0.17 6.85 6.18
CA MET A 49 0.25 7.10 4.79
C MET A 49 0.62 8.56 4.63
N TRP A 50 1.86 8.83 4.23
CA TRP A 50 2.33 10.16 3.88
C TRP A 50 2.03 10.41 2.41
N ILE A 51 1.11 11.34 2.14
CA ILE A 51 0.59 11.60 0.79
C ILE A 51 0.72 13.10 0.53
N ASP A 52 1.21 13.47 -0.66
CA ASP A 52 1.31 14.87 -1.07
C ASP A 52 -0.04 15.48 -1.49
N GLN A 53 -0.05 16.76 -1.82
CA GLN A 53 -1.24 17.48 -2.28
C GLN A 53 -1.83 16.93 -3.60
N ASP A 54 -1.02 16.24 -4.39
CA ASP A 54 -1.40 15.62 -5.66
C ASP A 54 -1.94 14.20 -5.49
N GLY A 55 -1.93 13.66 -4.26
CA GLY A 55 -2.35 12.31 -3.95
C GLY A 55 -1.24 11.26 -4.14
N ILE A 56 0.01 11.66 -4.35
CA ILE A 56 1.13 10.74 -4.57
C ILE A 56 1.63 10.21 -3.24
N LEU A 57 1.84 8.90 -3.17
CA LEU A 57 2.32 8.21 -1.98
C LEU A 57 3.83 8.44 -1.79
N GLY A 58 4.21 9.09 -0.70
CA GLY A 58 5.60 9.21 -0.24
C GLY A 58 6.03 8.03 0.62
N GLU A 59 5.28 7.74 1.68
CA GLU A 59 5.64 6.70 2.65
C GLU A 59 4.40 5.99 3.22
N ILE A 60 4.59 4.73 3.59
CA ILE A 60 3.70 3.93 4.44
C ILE A 60 4.48 3.52 5.67
N ASP A 61 3.93 3.80 6.84
CA ASP A 61 4.38 3.26 8.12
C ASP A 61 3.23 2.45 8.74
N CYS A 62 3.41 1.13 8.86
CA CYS A 62 2.39 0.22 9.37
C CYS A 62 2.89 -0.47 10.64
N VAL A 63 2.39 -0.02 11.79
CA VAL A 63 2.91 -0.35 13.12
C VAL A 63 1.93 -1.25 13.87
N TYR A 64 2.41 -2.42 14.31
CA TYR A 64 1.64 -3.43 15.04
C TYR A 64 0.29 -3.83 14.38
N PRO A 65 0.23 -4.10 13.06
CA PRO A 65 -0.99 -4.54 12.41
C PRO A 65 -1.40 -5.95 12.87
N ARG A 66 -2.65 -6.33 12.60
CA ARG A 66 -3.08 -7.72 12.76
C ARG A 66 -2.46 -8.56 11.65
N VAL A 67 -1.67 -9.56 12.02
CA VAL A 67 -1.10 -10.49 11.03
C VAL A 67 -2.17 -11.53 10.65
N THR A 68 -2.32 -11.78 9.35
CA THR A 68 -3.24 -12.79 8.79
C THR A 68 -2.48 -13.79 7.92
N TYR A 69 -2.97 -15.02 7.90
CA TYR A 69 -2.44 -16.11 7.07
C TYR A 69 -3.31 -16.41 5.84
N SER A 70 -4.53 -15.86 5.80
CA SER A 70 -5.42 -15.92 4.64
C SER A 70 -5.46 -14.57 3.93
N GLU A 71 -5.70 -14.61 2.62
CA GLU A 71 -6.07 -13.43 1.86
C GLU A 71 -7.35 -12.79 2.43
N LYS A 72 -7.42 -11.45 2.36
CA LYS A 72 -8.59 -10.68 2.81
C LYS A 72 -9.54 -10.30 1.68
N CYS A 73 -9.01 -10.20 0.48
CA CYS A 73 -9.75 -9.97 -0.75
C CYS A 73 -9.30 -11.01 -1.78
N PRO A 74 -10.22 -11.75 -2.43
CA PRO A 74 -9.85 -12.77 -3.40
C PRO A 74 -9.09 -12.17 -4.59
N ILE A 75 -7.91 -12.74 -4.90
CA ILE A 75 -7.09 -12.36 -6.06
C ILE A 75 -7.43 -13.28 -7.25
N THR A 76 -8.71 -13.39 -7.62
CA THR A 76 -9.16 -14.36 -8.63
C THR A 76 -9.61 -13.72 -9.95
N SER A 77 -9.89 -12.41 -9.97
CA SER A 77 -10.57 -11.74 -11.08
C SER A 77 -9.98 -10.39 -11.49
N ILE A 78 -8.65 -10.23 -11.39
CA ILE A 78 -7.95 -9.05 -11.90
C ILE A 78 -8.15 -8.97 -13.42
N LYS A 79 -9.02 -8.05 -13.84
CA LYS A 79 -9.39 -7.78 -15.24
C LYS A 79 -8.42 -6.81 -15.89
N HIS A 80 -7.89 -5.87 -15.11
CA HIS A 80 -7.09 -4.77 -15.62
C HIS A 80 -5.76 -4.68 -14.89
N ARG A 81 -4.66 -4.71 -15.64
CA ARG A 81 -3.30 -4.52 -15.13
C ARG A 81 -2.67 -3.34 -15.84
N VAL A 82 -2.21 -2.37 -15.06
CA VAL A 82 -1.63 -1.13 -15.60
C VAL A 82 -0.36 -0.78 -14.83
N ARG A 83 0.54 -0.04 -15.47
CA ARG A 83 1.72 0.55 -14.82
C ARG A 83 1.53 2.05 -14.68
N GLY A 84 1.97 2.59 -13.54
CA GLY A 84 1.93 4.02 -13.28
C GLY A 84 1.82 4.33 -11.80
N ILE A 85 1.81 5.62 -11.49
CA ILE A 85 1.75 6.12 -10.12
C ILE A 85 0.29 6.46 -9.80
N PRO A 86 -0.36 5.81 -8.83
CA PRO A 86 -1.73 6.13 -8.45
C PRO A 86 -1.80 7.45 -7.68
N LYS A 87 -2.73 8.32 -8.08
CA LYS A 87 -3.15 9.47 -7.27
C LYS A 87 -4.25 9.03 -6.31
N LEU A 88 -3.91 9.00 -5.03
CA LEU A 88 -4.77 8.56 -3.93
C LEU A 88 -5.57 9.74 -3.37
N LYS A 89 -6.83 9.47 -3.03
CA LYS A 89 -7.64 10.36 -2.18
C LYS A 89 -8.10 9.59 -0.96
N VAL A 90 -7.75 10.10 0.21
CA VAL A 90 -8.25 9.57 1.48
C VAL A 90 -9.66 10.12 1.71
N VAL A 91 -10.64 9.23 1.76
CA VAL A 91 -12.07 9.59 1.92
C VAL A 91 -12.55 9.29 3.34
N SER A 92 -12.08 8.19 3.92
CA SER A 92 -12.34 7.82 5.31
C SER A 92 -11.10 7.21 5.93
N LEU A 93 -10.86 7.54 7.19
CA LEU A 93 -9.75 7.04 7.99
C LEU A 93 -10.11 5.77 8.76
N ASP A 94 -11.38 5.37 8.82
CA ASP A 94 -11.77 4.16 9.55
C ASP A 94 -11.53 2.92 8.68
N ALA A 95 -10.58 2.08 9.11
CA ALA A 95 -10.25 0.82 8.49
C ALA A 95 -9.56 -0.11 9.48
N GLU A 96 -9.84 -1.40 9.37
CA GLU A 96 -9.07 -2.43 10.06
C GLU A 96 -7.92 -2.88 9.15
N ILE A 97 -6.70 -2.80 9.68
CA ILE A 97 -5.49 -3.07 8.90
C ILE A 97 -4.97 -4.46 9.21
N PHE A 98 -4.76 -5.24 8.15
CA PHE A 98 -4.11 -6.53 8.24
C PHE A 98 -2.83 -6.54 7.42
N VAL A 99 -1.85 -7.30 7.88
CA VAL A 99 -0.67 -7.62 7.09
C VAL A 99 -0.59 -9.13 6.87
N GLN A 100 -0.36 -9.51 5.62
CA GLN A 100 -0.11 -10.87 5.20
C GLN A 100 1.30 -10.96 4.65
N HIS A 101 2.14 -11.85 5.19
CA HIS A 101 3.43 -12.14 4.55
C HIS A 101 3.20 -12.86 3.22
N TYR A 102 3.90 -12.44 2.18
CA TYR A 102 3.74 -12.96 0.82
C TYR A 102 5.09 -13.05 0.12
N LEU A 103 5.56 -14.27 -0.16
CA LEU A 103 6.88 -14.53 -0.73
C LEU A 103 7.99 -13.79 0.05
N SER A 104 8.78 -12.95 -0.62
CA SER A 104 9.84 -12.11 -0.04
C SER A 104 9.33 -10.77 0.50
N GLY A 105 8.02 -10.57 0.61
CA GLY A 105 7.42 -9.30 0.98
C GLY A 105 6.13 -9.45 1.78
N PHE A 106 5.24 -8.47 1.66
CA PHE A 106 3.99 -8.45 2.41
C PHE A 106 2.89 -7.69 1.67
N ILE A 107 1.65 -8.06 1.97
CA ILE A 107 0.45 -7.35 1.55
C ILE A 107 -0.13 -6.65 2.77
N THR A 108 -0.32 -5.33 2.66
CA THR A 108 -1.12 -4.56 3.60
C THR A 108 -2.55 -4.49 3.08
N TRP A 109 -3.48 -5.15 3.77
CA TRP A 109 -4.90 -5.12 3.47
C TRP A 109 -5.59 -3.98 4.23
N ILE A 110 -6.32 -3.17 3.48
CA ILE A 110 -7.04 -1.97 3.97
C ILE A 110 -8.56 -2.20 3.94
N ALA A 111 -9.01 -3.21 3.19
CA ALA A 111 -10.38 -3.67 3.15
C ALA A 111 -10.44 -5.21 3.08
N GLU A 112 -11.61 -5.77 3.38
CA GLU A 112 -11.89 -7.20 3.33
C GLU A 112 -13.13 -7.48 2.48
N ASN A 113 -13.25 -8.70 1.96
CA ASN A 113 -14.43 -9.20 1.23
C ASN A 113 -14.78 -8.37 -0.01
N LYS A 114 -13.77 -7.82 -0.69
CA LYS A 114 -13.91 -7.08 -1.94
C LYS A 114 -13.31 -7.88 -3.09
N GLU A 115 -13.96 -7.83 -4.25
CA GLU A 115 -13.41 -8.38 -5.49
C GLU A 115 -12.33 -7.44 -6.03
N ILE A 116 -11.11 -7.93 -6.22
CA ILE A 116 -10.03 -7.14 -6.84
C ILE A 116 -10.23 -7.14 -8.35
N THR A 117 -10.50 -5.97 -8.92
CA THR A 117 -10.73 -5.81 -10.36
C THR A 117 -9.55 -5.19 -11.09
N HIS A 118 -8.72 -4.41 -10.40
CA HIS A 118 -7.53 -3.79 -10.99
C HIS A 118 -6.27 -4.01 -10.15
N GLU A 119 -5.15 -4.06 -10.85
CA GLU A 119 -3.80 -4.03 -10.30
C GLU A 119 -3.03 -2.89 -10.96
N ILE A 120 -2.46 -2.00 -10.15
CA ILE A 120 -1.61 -0.90 -10.60
C ILE A 120 -0.21 -1.16 -10.08
N THR A 121 0.76 -1.31 -10.99
CA THR A 121 2.17 -1.55 -10.64
C THR A 121 2.96 -0.24 -10.67
N MET A 122 3.63 0.07 -9.55
CA MET A 122 4.59 1.17 -9.41
C MET A 122 5.89 0.60 -8.85
N GLY A 123 6.93 0.45 -9.69
CA GLY A 123 8.18 -0.17 -9.25
C GLY A 123 7.97 -1.58 -8.68
N SER A 124 8.43 -1.81 -7.46
CA SER A 124 8.28 -3.07 -6.71
C SER A 124 7.00 -3.17 -5.88
N ILE A 125 6.08 -2.20 -5.98
CA ILE A 125 4.80 -2.24 -5.27
C ILE A 125 3.62 -2.34 -6.23
N LYS A 126 2.57 -3.04 -5.78
CA LYS A 126 1.32 -3.23 -6.50
C LYS A 126 0.17 -2.75 -5.64
N PHE A 127 -0.69 -1.93 -6.22
CA PHE A 127 -1.93 -1.48 -5.61
C PHE A 127 -3.08 -2.30 -6.17
N PHE A 128 -3.81 -2.96 -5.29
CA PHE A 128 -5.02 -3.71 -5.64
C PHE A 128 -6.24 -2.85 -5.38
N THR A 129 -7.13 -2.74 -6.37
CA THR A 129 -8.37 -1.99 -6.22
C THR A 129 -9.60 -2.82 -6.55
N SER A 130 -10.69 -2.53 -5.83
CA SER A 130 -12.04 -2.91 -6.19
C SER A 130 -12.70 -1.70 -6.83
N GLU A 131 -12.81 -1.72 -8.15
CA GLU A 131 -13.09 -0.53 -8.97
C GLU A 131 -12.08 0.59 -8.68
N LYS A 132 -12.49 1.64 -7.96
CA LYS A 132 -11.63 2.76 -7.57
C LYS A 132 -11.16 2.68 -6.11
N GLU A 133 -11.71 1.79 -5.30
CA GLU A 133 -11.35 1.66 -3.89
C GLU A 133 -10.05 0.87 -3.75
N LEU A 134 -9.05 1.43 -3.07
CA LEU A 134 -7.82 0.73 -2.72
C LEU A 134 -8.10 -0.28 -1.61
N VAL A 135 -7.85 -1.56 -1.88
CA VAL A 135 -8.14 -2.65 -0.94
C VAL A 135 -6.89 -3.31 -0.38
N GLY A 136 -5.78 -3.25 -1.12
CA GLY A 136 -4.51 -3.79 -0.65
C GLY A 136 -3.31 -3.20 -1.37
N ILE A 137 -2.16 -3.24 -0.70
CA ILE A 137 -0.86 -2.82 -1.24
C ILE A 137 0.11 -3.98 -1.01
N LEU A 138 0.57 -4.59 -2.09
CA LEU A 138 1.65 -5.58 -2.07
C LEU A 138 2.98 -4.86 -2.26
N SER A 139 3.91 -5.11 -1.34
CA SER A 139 5.32 -4.81 -1.54
C SER A 139 6.10 -6.09 -1.71
N GLU A 140 6.90 -6.17 -2.78
CA GLU A 140 7.83 -7.27 -3.03
C GLU A 140 9.24 -6.91 -2.53
N ASN A 141 10.10 -7.91 -2.29
CA ASN A 141 11.51 -7.73 -1.92
C ASN A 141 11.73 -6.87 -0.65
N THR A 142 10.99 -7.20 0.41
CA THR A 142 11.10 -6.52 1.71
C THR A 142 12.34 -6.98 2.47
N GLN A 143 13.13 -6.03 2.95
CA GLN A 143 14.29 -6.29 3.78
C GLN A 143 13.87 -6.42 5.25
N ALA A 144 14.20 -7.54 5.88
CA ALA A 144 14.10 -7.67 7.33
C ALA A 144 15.22 -6.84 7.99
N ILE A 145 14.85 -5.98 8.94
CA ILE A 145 15.79 -5.17 9.71
C ILE A 145 15.71 -5.53 11.20
N SER A 146 16.85 -5.63 11.85
CA SER A 146 17.00 -5.81 13.29
C SER A 146 17.76 -4.61 13.84
N ASN A 147 17.21 -3.94 14.84
CA ASN A 147 17.92 -2.92 15.61
C ASN A 147 19.02 -3.56 16.46
#